data_AF-A0A4Q3AX27-F1
#
_entry.id   AF-A0A4Q3AX27-F1
#
_cell.length_a   1.000
_cell.length_b   1.000
_cell.length_c   1.000
_cell.angle_alpha   90.00
_cell.angle_beta   90.00
_cell.angle_gamma   90.00
#
_symmetry.space_group_name_H-M   'P 1'
#
loop_
_entity.id
_entity.type
_entity.pdbx_description
1 polymer ?
#
loop_
_entity_poly.entity_id
_entity_poly.type
_entity_poly.pdbx_seq_one_letter_code
_entity_poly.pdbx_strand_id
1 'polypeptide(L)'
;MAKQDKNTVSLPLEGMDSEHCALIIDKGLDSVSGIISHKVELNNKRAIIETNDPQETVAKAVETIRGLGYDVTTVKKNYPVLNMTCASCAVSSESMLKSQPGVVNVSVNYANATAQVEFIPTITDSHKLKAALQSVGYDLMIDESDDAKESLEEIHKEKYKQLRNRTIGAVALSVPLVIIGMFFM
;
A
#
# COMPACT_ATOMS: atom_id res chain seq x y z
N MET A 1 3.44 -6.20 -27.57
CA MET A 1 4.05 -6.82 -26.38
C MET A 1 3.55 -6.07 -25.17
N ALA A 2 2.60 -6.65 -24.43
CA ALA A 2 1.94 -6.01 -23.30
C ALA A 2 2.91 -5.87 -22.13
N LYS A 3 3.12 -4.63 -21.68
CA LYS A 3 3.92 -4.30 -20.50
C LYS A 3 3.13 -4.81 -19.30
N GLN A 4 3.56 -5.91 -18.67
CA GLN A 4 2.96 -6.33 -17.41
C GLN A 4 3.31 -5.28 -16.36
N ASP A 5 2.30 -4.57 -15.86
CA ASP A 5 2.45 -3.64 -14.74
C ASP A 5 2.78 -4.45 -13.48
N LYS A 6 4.08 -4.60 -13.23
CA LYS A 6 4.59 -5.21 -12.00
C LYS A 6 4.25 -4.29 -10.84
N ASN A 7 3.39 -4.74 -9.94
CA ASN A 7 3.04 -4.00 -8.74
C ASN A 7 3.88 -4.53 -7.58
N THR A 8 4.66 -3.62 -6.97
CA THR A 8 5.40 -3.91 -5.74
C THR A 8 4.55 -3.52 -4.55
N VAL A 9 4.30 -4.48 -3.66
CA VAL A 9 3.46 -4.34 -2.48
C VAL A 9 4.31 -4.62 -1.24
N SER A 10 4.13 -3.81 -0.20
CA SER A 10 4.83 -3.97 1.08
C SER A 10 3.83 -4.42 2.15
N LEU A 11 4.05 -5.59 2.76
CA LEU A 11 3.30 -6.11 3.89
C LEU A 11 4.07 -5.86 5.19
N PRO A 12 3.56 -5.07 6.15
CA PRO A 12 4.16 -4.90 7.46
C PRO A 12 3.95 -6.17 8.30
N LEU A 13 5.02 -6.74 8.84
CA LEU A 13 4.99 -8.01 9.57
C LEU A 13 5.07 -7.79 11.09
N GLU A 14 4.35 -8.60 11.84
CA GLU A 14 4.40 -8.68 13.31
C GLU A 14 4.84 -10.07 13.79
N GLY A 15 5.47 -10.11 14.98
CA GLY A 15 5.95 -11.35 15.58
C GLY A 15 7.24 -11.92 14.98
N MET A 16 7.95 -11.15 14.14
CA MET A 16 9.23 -11.53 13.54
C MET A 16 10.39 -10.93 14.33
N ASP A 17 10.93 -11.70 15.27
CA ASP A 17 12.01 -11.27 16.18
C ASP A 17 13.40 -11.87 15.83
N SER A 18 13.48 -12.77 14.85
CA SER A 18 14.72 -13.42 14.45
C SER A 18 14.84 -13.66 12.95
N GLU A 19 16.08 -13.84 12.48
CA GLU A 19 16.38 -14.22 11.09
C GLU A 19 15.72 -15.55 10.71
N HIS A 20 15.59 -16.47 11.66
CA HIS A 20 14.92 -17.74 11.43
C HIS A 20 13.42 -17.53 11.14
N CYS A 21 12.74 -16.62 11.85
CA CYS A 21 11.35 -16.26 11.58
C CYS A 21 11.19 -15.64 10.18
N ALA A 22 12.12 -14.75 9.80
CA ALA A 22 12.13 -14.16 8.46
C ALA A 22 12.21 -15.23 7.36
N LEU A 23 13.08 -16.24 7.53
CA LEU A 23 13.23 -17.35 6.58
C LEU A 23 12.00 -18.26 6.49
N ILE A 24 11.28 -18.46 7.61
CA ILE A 24 10.03 -19.23 7.61
C ILE A 24 8.97 -18.51 6.77
N ILE A 25 8.81 -17.20 6.99
CA ILE A 25 7.86 -16.38 6.23
C ILE A 25 8.26 -16.34 4.75
N ASP A 26 9.54 -16.13 4.44
CA ASP A 26 10.07 -16.07 3.07
C ASP A 26 9.75 -17.38 2.31
N LYS A 27 10.10 -18.53 2.88
CA LYS A 27 9.74 -19.85 2.31
C LYS A 27 8.23 -20.10 2.25
N GLY A 28 7.46 -19.52 3.15
CA GLY A 28 6.00 -19.58 3.12
C GLY A 28 5.44 -18.88 1.89
N LEU A 29 6.00 -17.72 1.54
CA LEU A 29 5.58 -16.91 0.39
C LEU A 29 5.92 -17.57 -0.95
N ASP A 30 6.91 -18.46 -1.04
CA ASP A 30 7.13 -19.31 -2.23
C ASP A 30 5.89 -20.12 -2.62
N SER A 31 5.06 -20.50 -1.65
CA SER A 31 3.87 -21.34 -1.87
C SER A 31 2.65 -20.53 -2.34
N VAL A 32 2.73 -19.20 -2.36
CA VAL A 32 1.59 -18.33 -2.68
C VAL A 32 1.50 -18.10 -4.18
N SER A 33 0.43 -18.61 -4.79
CA SER A 33 0.14 -18.40 -6.20
C SER A 33 -0.04 -16.91 -6.53
N GLY A 34 0.64 -16.42 -7.58
CA GLY A 34 0.54 -15.03 -8.04
C GLY A 34 1.73 -14.15 -7.66
N ILE A 35 2.58 -14.61 -6.74
CA ILE A 35 3.86 -13.94 -6.43
C ILE A 35 4.88 -14.21 -7.54
N ILE A 36 5.43 -13.14 -8.10
CA ILE A 36 6.52 -13.18 -9.09
C ILE A 36 7.88 -13.21 -8.38
N SER A 37 8.00 -12.38 -7.34
CA SER A 37 9.18 -12.29 -6.48
C SER A 37 8.75 -11.82 -5.11
N HIS A 38 9.43 -12.27 -4.06
CA HIS A 38 9.24 -11.79 -2.71
C HIS A 38 10.58 -11.62 -2.01
N LYS A 39 10.59 -10.79 -0.97
CA LYS A 39 11.75 -10.59 -0.10
C LYS A 39 11.27 -10.18 1.28
N VAL A 40 11.66 -10.93 2.31
CA VAL A 40 11.42 -10.55 3.70
C VAL A 40 12.58 -9.71 4.24
N GLU A 41 12.26 -8.55 4.81
CA GLU A 41 13.20 -7.62 5.42
C GLU A 41 12.99 -7.59 6.95
N LEU A 42 13.87 -8.27 7.69
CA LEU A 42 13.83 -8.32 9.16
C LEU A 42 13.96 -6.92 9.78
N ASN A 43 14.96 -6.15 9.35
CA ASN A 43 15.25 -4.81 9.91
C ASN A 43 14.10 -3.82 9.72
N ASN A 44 13.37 -3.93 8.61
CA ASN A 44 12.24 -3.06 8.28
C ASN A 44 10.89 -3.67 8.68
N LYS A 45 10.89 -4.86 9.30
CA LYS A 45 9.72 -5.64 9.68
C LYS A 45 8.66 -5.70 8.57
N ARG A 46 9.07 -6.04 7.34
CA ARG A 46 8.15 -6.06 6.20
C ARG A 46 8.52 -7.14 5.18
N ALA A 47 7.53 -7.65 4.47
CA ALA A 47 7.71 -8.44 3.26
C ALA A 47 7.39 -7.59 2.02
N ILE A 48 8.30 -7.58 1.06
CA ILE A 48 8.11 -6.96 -0.25
C ILE A 48 7.69 -8.06 -1.21
N ILE A 49 6.57 -7.87 -1.91
CA ILE A 49 6.02 -8.83 -2.87
C ILE A 49 5.81 -8.12 -4.20
N GLU A 50 6.27 -8.75 -5.28
CA GLU A 50 5.96 -8.37 -6.66
C GLU A 50 4.85 -9.27 -7.20
N THR A 51 3.77 -8.67 -7.69
CA THR A 51 2.64 -9.41 -8.25
C THR A 51 1.97 -8.64 -9.40
N ASN A 52 1.31 -9.38 -10.28
CA ASN A 52 0.44 -8.84 -11.32
C ASN A 52 -0.99 -8.57 -10.81
N ASP A 53 -1.41 -9.28 -9.76
CA ASP A 53 -2.72 -9.09 -9.13
C ASP A 53 -2.57 -8.86 -7.62
N PRO A 54 -2.42 -7.59 -7.19
CA PRO A 54 -2.29 -7.22 -5.80
C PRO A 54 -3.48 -7.64 -4.93
N GLN A 55 -4.68 -7.75 -5.48
CA GLN A 55 -5.88 -8.01 -4.69
C GLN A 55 -5.89 -9.46 -4.18
N GLU A 56 -5.85 -10.44 -5.08
CA GLU A 56 -5.91 -11.85 -4.72
C GLU A 56 -4.61 -12.31 -4.02
N THR A 57 -3.46 -11.80 -4.50
CA THR A 57 -2.16 -12.22 -3.97
C THR A 57 -1.95 -11.75 -2.53
N VAL A 58 -2.33 -10.51 -2.20
CA VAL A 58 -2.18 -9.99 -0.83
C VAL A 58 -3.06 -10.76 0.14
N ALA A 59 -4.31 -11.07 -0.23
CA ALA A 59 -5.20 -11.85 0.62
C ALA A 59 -4.61 -13.24 0.96
N LYS A 60 -4.13 -13.96 -0.07
CA LYS A 60 -3.48 -15.27 0.11
C LYS A 60 -2.16 -15.19 0.90
N ALA A 61 -1.37 -14.14 0.68
CA ALA A 61 -0.13 -13.93 1.40
C ALA A 61 -0.41 -13.68 2.90
N VAL A 62 -1.38 -12.83 3.24
CA VAL A 62 -1.80 -12.58 4.63
C VAL A 62 -2.32 -13.86 5.28
N GLU A 63 -3.14 -14.64 4.58
CA GLU A 63 -3.64 -15.92 5.07
C GLU A 63 -2.50 -16.92 5.35
N THR A 64 -1.52 -16.99 4.44
CA THR A 64 -0.34 -17.86 4.60
C THR A 64 0.51 -17.43 5.79
N ILE A 65 0.80 -16.12 5.92
CA ILE A 65 1.56 -15.56 7.04
C ILE A 65 0.88 -15.87 8.38
N ARG A 66 -0.45 -15.71 8.45
CA ARG A 66 -1.26 -16.06 9.62
C ARG A 66 -1.27 -17.55 9.91
N GLY A 67 -1.33 -18.39 8.88
CA GLY A 67 -1.23 -19.84 9.00
C GLY A 67 0.13 -20.33 9.54
N LEU A 68 1.19 -19.54 9.34
CA LEU A 68 2.54 -19.80 9.89
C LEU A 68 2.71 -19.29 11.33
N GLY A 69 1.70 -18.65 11.91
CA GLY A 69 1.72 -18.14 13.29
C GLY A 69 2.27 -16.71 13.44
N TYR A 70 2.40 -15.97 12.33
CA TYR A 70 2.78 -14.55 12.31
C TYR A 70 1.58 -13.68 11.98
N ASP A 71 1.70 -12.35 12.06
CA ASP A 71 0.62 -11.47 11.64
C ASP A 71 1.12 -10.33 10.75
N VAL A 72 0.17 -9.61 10.16
CA VAL A 72 0.40 -8.44 9.34
C VAL A 72 -0.25 -7.25 10.02
N THR A 73 0.48 -6.14 10.17
CA THR A 73 -0.09 -4.93 10.80
C THR A 73 -1.23 -4.39 9.95
N THR A 74 -2.44 -4.42 10.51
CA THR A 74 -3.64 -3.84 9.90
C THR A 74 -4.18 -2.67 10.72
N VAL A 75 -4.93 -1.80 10.07
CA VAL A 75 -5.66 -0.71 10.69
C VAL A 75 -7.15 -0.98 10.49
N LYS A 76 -7.90 -1.00 11.60
CA LYS A 76 -9.35 -1.12 11.58
C LYS A 76 -9.98 0.24 11.84
N LYS A 77 -10.76 0.73 10.88
CA LYS A 77 -11.47 2.01 10.98
C LYS A 77 -12.94 1.84 10.62
N ASN A 78 -13.78 2.65 11.24
CA ASN A 78 -15.20 2.76 10.91
C ASN A 78 -15.39 4.07 10.16
N TYR A 79 -16.03 4.01 8.99
CA TYR A 79 -16.30 5.16 8.16
C TYR A 79 -17.80 5.29 7.92
N PRO A 80 -18.39 6.47 8.14
CA PRO A 80 -19.73 6.76 7.64
C PRO A 80 -19.75 6.69 6.11
N VAL A 81 -20.70 5.95 5.56
CA VAL A 81 -20.93 5.84 4.12
C VAL A 81 -22.10 6.73 3.73
N LEU A 82 -21.86 7.67 2.83
CA LEU A 82 -22.90 8.59 2.34
C LEU A 82 -23.52 8.05 1.06
N ASN A 83 -24.71 8.55 0.73
CA ASN A 83 -25.48 8.20 -0.47
C ASN A 83 -25.91 6.72 -0.57
N MET A 84 -25.88 5.99 0.55
CA MET A 84 -26.40 4.63 0.64
C MET A 84 -27.90 4.66 0.97
N THR A 85 -28.76 4.10 0.11
CA THR A 85 -30.23 4.23 0.20
C THR A 85 -30.99 2.90 0.35
N CYS A 86 -30.28 1.77 0.31
CA CYS A 86 -30.89 0.44 0.44
C CYS A 86 -29.87 -0.58 1.00
N ALA A 87 -30.36 -1.68 1.58
CA ALA A 87 -29.55 -2.82 2.00
C ALA A 87 -28.75 -3.44 0.83
N SER A 88 -29.27 -3.40 -0.40
CA SER A 88 -28.51 -3.84 -1.58
C SER A 88 -27.33 -2.93 -1.89
N CYS A 89 -27.44 -1.63 -1.65
CA CYS A 89 -26.32 -0.69 -1.79
C CYS A 89 -25.21 -0.99 -0.77
N ALA A 90 -25.55 -1.44 0.45
CA ALA A 90 -24.55 -1.86 1.43
C ALA A 90 -23.72 -3.04 0.93
N VAL A 91 -24.35 -4.05 0.34
CA VAL A 91 -23.65 -5.21 -0.24
C VAL A 91 -22.75 -4.77 -1.41
N SER A 92 -23.22 -3.87 -2.26
CA SER A 92 -22.40 -3.32 -3.36
C SER A 92 -21.18 -2.56 -2.83
N SER A 93 -21.37 -1.66 -1.85
CA SER A 93 -20.27 -0.91 -1.22
C SER A 93 -19.27 -1.83 -0.54
N GLU A 94 -19.74 -2.87 0.15
CA GLU A 94 -18.89 -3.88 0.78
C GLU A 94 -18.03 -4.62 -0.26
N SER A 95 -18.65 -5.07 -1.35
CA SER A 95 -17.95 -5.75 -2.45
C SER A 95 -16.89 -4.86 -3.10
N MET A 96 -17.19 -3.58 -3.31
CA MET A 96 -16.25 -2.61 -3.89
C MET A 96 -15.06 -2.34 -2.98
N LEU A 97 -15.30 -2.15 -1.67
CA LEU A 97 -14.23 -1.98 -0.69
C LEU A 97 -13.39 -3.25 -0.54
N LYS A 98 -14.03 -4.43 -0.49
CA LYS A 98 -13.34 -5.73 -0.42
C LYS A 98 -12.46 -5.97 -1.66
N SER A 99 -12.83 -5.38 -2.78
CA SER A 99 -12.07 -5.49 -4.02
C SER A 99 -10.84 -4.58 -4.09
N GLN A 100 -10.66 -3.70 -3.11
CA GLN A 100 -9.49 -2.83 -3.08
C GLN A 100 -8.24 -3.58 -2.61
N PRO A 101 -7.09 -3.42 -3.30
CA PRO A 101 -5.83 -3.96 -2.84
C PRO A 101 -5.51 -3.57 -1.39
N GLY A 102 -5.07 -4.53 -0.58
CA GLY A 102 -4.71 -4.26 0.82
C GLY A 102 -5.88 -4.22 1.81
N VAL A 103 -7.12 -4.38 1.37
CA VAL A 103 -8.25 -4.62 2.28
C VAL A 103 -8.25 -6.08 2.71
N VAL A 104 -8.17 -6.31 4.02
CA VAL A 104 -8.15 -7.65 4.63
C VAL A 104 -9.57 -8.08 4.97
N ASN A 105 -10.37 -7.17 5.51
CA ASN A 105 -11.74 -7.45 5.86
C ASN A 105 -12.58 -6.17 5.75
N VAL A 106 -13.86 -6.33 5.43
CA VAL A 106 -14.82 -5.23 5.39
C VAL A 106 -16.19 -5.74 5.78
N SER A 107 -16.94 -4.91 6.50
CA SER A 107 -18.34 -5.15 6.79
C SER A 107 -19.09 -3.83 6.72
N VAL A 108 -20.16 -3.79 5.92
CA VAL A 108 -21.00 -2.59 5.78
C VAL A 108 -22.33 -2.83 6.44
N ASN A 109 -22.73 -1.90 7.30
CA ASN A 109 -24.02 -1.93 7.97
C ASN A 109 -24.90 -0.79 7.46
N TYR A 110 -26.00 -1.16 6.79
CA TYR A 110 -26.97 -0.22 6.26
C TYR A 110 -27.71 0.56 7.35
N ALA A 111 -28.07 -0.11 8.46
CA ALA A 111 -28.91 0.47 9.50
C ALA A 111 -28.26 1.66 10.22
N ASN A 112 -26.93 1.67 10.32
CA ASN A 112 -26.16 2.77 10.90
C ASN A 112 -25.28 3.50 9.86
N ALA A 113 -25.51 3.25 8.57
CA ALA A 113 -24.76 3.82 7.45
C ALA A 113 -23.22 3.81 7.64
N THR A 114 -22.66 2.73 8.18
CA THR A 114 -21.23 2.66 8.54
C THR A 114 -20.55 1.47 7.85
N ALA A 115 -19.35 1.69 7.32
CA ALA A 115 -18.43 0.66 6.84
C ALA A 115 -17.28 0.47 7.82
N GLN A 116 -17.16 -0.72 8.38
CA GLN A 116 -15.97 -1.14 9.12
C GLN A 116 -14.98 -1.75 8.15
N VAL A 117 -13.81 -1.13 7.98
CA VAL A 117 -12.77 -1.60 7.05
C VAL A 117 -11.50 -1.90 7.83
N GLU A 118 -10.97 -3.10 7.64
CA GLU A 118 -9.65 -3.52 8.07
C GLU A 118 -8.74 -3.59 6.86
N PHE A 119 -7.70 -2.76 6.86
CA PHE A 119 -6.80 -2.63 5.71
C PHE A 119 -5.34 -2.46 6.13
N ILE A 120 -4.44 -2.71 5.19
CA ILE A 120 -3.00 -2.61 5.38
C ILE A 120 -2.54 -1.21 4.97
N PRO A 121 -2.05 -0.38 5.92
CA PRO A 121 -1.80 1.05 5.69
C PRO A 121 -0.65 1.34 4.71
N THR A 122 0.20 0.36 4.42
CA THR A 122 1.30 0.48 3.45
C THR A 122 0.86 0.24 2.01
N ILE A 123 -0.37 -0.25 1.79
CA ILE A 123 -0.90 -0.62 0.47
C ILE A 123 -2.03 0.32 0.10
N THR A 124 -2.99 0.47 1.02
CA THR A 124 -4.17 1.31 0.83
C THR A 124 -4.36 2.25 2.01
N ASP A 125 -5.13 3.28 1.78
CA ASP A 125 -5.39 4.39 2.69
C ASP A 125 -6.85 4.81 2.56
N SER A 126 -7.31 5.62 3.51
CA SER A 126 -8.69 6.08 3.59
C SER A 126 -9.15 6.82 2.32
N HIS A 127 -8.24 7.50 1.63
CA HIS A 127 -8.51 8.24 0.40
C HIS A 127 -8.74 7.33 -0.80
N LYS A 128 -7.90 6.31 -0.99
CA LYS A 128 -8.12 5.30 -2.04
C LYS A 128 -9.43 4.57 -1.83
N LEU A 129 -9.77 4.23 -0.58
CA LEU A 129 -11.06 3.61 -0.25
C LEU A 129 -12.23 4.54 -0.57
N LYS A 130 -12.11 5.83 -0.25
CA LYS A 130 -13.09 6.85 -0.62
C LYS A 130 -13.26 6.98 -2.13
N ALA A 131 -12.16 7.14 -2.86
CA ALA A 131 -12.15 7.25 -4.32
C ALA A 131 -12.76 6.02 -5.00
N ALA A 132 -12.49 4.81 -4.47
CA ALA A 132 -13.10 3.58 -4.95
C ALA A 132 -14.64 3.60 -4.80
N LEU A 133 -15.16 4.04 -3.66
CA LEU A 133 -16.62 4.18 -3.48
C LEU A 133 -17.23 5.30 -4.32
N GLN A 134 -16.52 6.41 -4.51
CA GLN A 134 -16.96 7.52 -5.36
C GLN A 134 -17.11 7.09 -6.82
N SER A 135 -16.28 6.16 -7.30
CA SER A 135 -16.39 5.61 -8.66
C SER A 135 -17.70 4.88 -8.93
N VAL A 136 -18.40 4.42 -7.89
CA VAL A 136 -19.69 3.71 -7.98
C VAL A 136 -20.86 4.56 -7.44
N GLY A 137 -20.63 5.83 -7.12
CA GLY A 137 -21.66 6.78 -6.71
C GLY A 137 -21.96 6.86 -5.21
N TYR A 138 -21.12 6.23 -4.38
CA TYR A 138 -21.18 6.37 -2.91
C TYR A 138 -20.07 7.28 -2.42
N ASP A 139 -20.11 7.72 -1.16
CA ASP A 139 -19.00 8.48 -0.59
C ASP A 139 -18.62 7.91 0.78
N LEU A 140 -17.35 8.13 1.15
CA LEU A 140 -16.80 7.70 2.42
C LEU A 140 -16.35 8.92 3.20
N MET A 141 -16.93 9.12 4.39
CA MET A 141 -16.52 10.21 5.25
C MET A 141 -15.23 9.81 5.98
N ILE A 142 -14.16 10.53 5.66
CA ILE A 142 -12.82 10.36 6.23
C ILE A 142 -12.48 11.60 7.06
N ASP A 143 -11.72 11.43 8.14
CA ASP A 143 -11.37 12.54 9.03
C ASP A 143 -10.36 13.48 8.36
N GLU A 144 -10.42 14.79 8.67
CA GLU A 144 -9.50 15.82 8.15
C GLU A 144 -8.01 15.50 8.44
N SER A 145 -7.74 14.70 9.48
CA SER A 145 -6.38 14.26 9.81
C SER A 145 -5.79 13.27 8.80
N ASP A 146 -6.64 12.52 8.09
CA ASP A 146 -6.21 11.64 7.00
C ASP A 146 -6.01 12.46 5.70
N ASP A 147 -6.82 13.49 5.44
CA ASP A 147 -6.61 14.49 4.36
C ASP A 147 -5.30 15.28 4.55
N ALA A 148 -5.01 15.70 5.78
CA ALA A 148 -3.82 16.47 6.09
C ALA A 148 -2.52 15.68 5.84
N LYS A 149 -2.51 14.36 6.06
CA LYS A 149 -1.33 13.51 5.85
C LYS A 149 -0.94 13.41 4.38
N GLU A 150 -1.91 13.24 3.48
CA GLU A 150 -1.65 13.16 2.04
C GLU A 150 -1.09 14.50 1.50
N SER A 151 -1.68 15.63 1.92
CA SER A 151 -1.19 16.95 1.52
C SER A 151 0.27 17.18 1.92
N LEU A 152 0.69 16.69 3.09
CA LEU A 152 2.08 16.78 3.55
C LEU A 152 3.01 15.89 2.71
N GLU A 153 2.61 14.66 2.40
CA GLU A 153 3.39 13.76 1.55
C GLU A 153 3.58 14.31 0.13
N GLU A 154 2.53 14.90 -0.46
CA GLU A 154 2.62 15.57 -1.76
C GLU A 154 3.56 16.77 -1.73
N ILE A 155 3.45 17.63 -0.70
CA ILE A 155 4.36 18.77 -0.50
C ILE A 155 5.81 18.28 -0.38
N HIS A 156 6.07 17.22 0.39
CA HIS A 156 7.41 16.66 0.55
C HIS A 156 7.98 16.11 -0.76
N LYS A 157 7.15 15.43 -1.57
CA LYS A 157 7.55 14.87 -2.87
C LYS A 157 7.92 15.95 -3.88
N GLU A 158 7.13 17.02 -3.95
CA GLU A 158 7.41 18.16 -4.82
C GLU A 158 8.69 18.89 -4.41
N LYS A 159 8.93 19.08 -3.10
CA LYS A 159 10.21 19.60 -2.60
C LYS A 159 11.37 18.70 -3.01
N TYR A 160 11.23 17.38 -2.89
CA TYR A 160 12.28 16.43 -3.28
C TYR A 160 12.64 16.54 -4.77
N LYS A 161 11.65 16.63 -5.67
CA LYS A 161 11.89 16.84 -7.10
C LYS A 161 12.63 18.14 -7.38
N GLN A 162 12.23 19.22 -6.70
CA GLN A 162 12.84 20.53 -6.87
C GLN A 162 14.31 20.52 -6.43
N LEU A 163 14.63 19.92 -5.28
CA LEU A 163 16.01 19.75 -4.83
C LEU A 163 16.82 18.89 -5.81
N ARG A 164 16.28 17.75 -6.24
CA ARG A 164 16.93 16.84 -7.19
C ARG A 164 17.31 17.55 -8.50
N ASN A 165 16.40 18.32 -9.09
CA ASN A 165 16.68 19.04 -10.34
C ASN A 165 17.78 20.09 -10.17
N ARG A 166 17.78 20.80 -9.03
CA ARG A 166 18.85 21.77 -8.72
C ARG A 166 20.20 21.09 -8.53
N THR A 167 20.24 19.97 -7.83
CA THR A 167 21.47 19.19 -7.63
C THR A 167 22.01 18.66 -8.95
N ILE A 168 21.15 18.10 -9.81
CA ILE A 168 21.56 17.62 -11.15
C ILE A 168 22.13 18.76 -11.99
N GLY A 169 21.48 19.93 -11.99
CA GLY A 169 21.98 21.11 -12.71
C GLY A 169 23.35 21.58 -12.19
N ALA A 170 23.54 21.61 -10.87
CA ALA A 170 24.81 21.99 -10.26
C ALA A 170 25.95 21.00 -10.60
N VAL A 171 25.67 19.69 -10.51
CA VAL A 171 26.65 18.63 -10.85
C VAL A 171 27.03 18.69 -12.33
N ALA A 172 26.07 18.91 -13.23
CA ALA A 172 26.35 19.02 -14.66
C ALA A 172 27.27 20.20 -15.01
N LEU A 173 27.18 21.31 -14.25
CA LEU A 173 28.04 22.48 -14.41
C LEU A 173 29.44 22.30 -13.77
N SER A 174 29.52 21.58 -12.64
CA SER A 174 30.77 21.42 -11.89
C SER A 174 31.67 20.31 -12.44
N VAL A 175 31.09 19.20 -12.94
CA VAL A 175 31.85 18.04 -13.44
C VAL A 175 32.84 18.41 -14.57
N PRO A 176 32.47 19.21 -15.60
CA PRO A 176 33.40 19.61 -16.65
C PRO A 176 34.59 20.42 -16.11
N LEU A 177 34.34 21.33 -15.16
CA LEU A 177 35.39 22.13 -14.52
C LEU A 177 36.39 21.25 -13.75
N VAL A 178 35.89 20.25 -13.01
CA VAL A 178 36.73 19.30 -12.29
C VAL A 178 37.55 18.44 -13.24
N ILE A 179 36.96 17.94 -14.34
CA ILE A 179 37.68 17.15 -15.35
C ILE A 179 38.79 17.97 -16.00
N ILE A 180 38.50 19.22 -16.40
CA ILE A 180 39.53 20.12 -16.96
C ILE A 180 40.64 20.33 -15.93
N GLY A 181 40.29 20.64 -14.68
CA GLY A 181 41.28 20.83 -13.61
C GLY A 181 42.12 19.59 -13.30
N MET A 182 41.57 18.37 -13.43
CA MET A 182 42.30 17.13 -13.16
C MET A 182 43.18 16.66 -14.33
N PHE A 183 42.86 17.02 -15.57
CA PHE A 183 43.60 16.55 -16.76
C PHE A 183 44.54 17.59 -17.36
N PHE A 184 44.31 18.88 -17.11
CA PHE A 184 45.14 19.99 -17.62
C PHE A 184 46.05 20.63 -16.55
N MET A 185 46.11 20.04 -15.36
CA MET A 185 47.02 20.40 -14.27
C MET A 185 47.90 19.20 -13.93
#